data_AF-A0A831NUA1-F1
#
_entry.id   AF-A0A831NUA1-F1
#
_cell.length_a   1.000
_cell.length_b   1.000
_cell.length_c   1.000
_cell.angle_alpha   90.00
_cell.angle_beta   90.00
_cell.angle_gamma   90.00
#
_symmetry.space_group_name_H-M   'P 1'
#
loop_
_entity.id
_entity.type
_entity.pdbx_description
1 polymer ?
#
loop_
_entity_poly.entity_id
_entity_poly.type
_entity_poly.pdbx_seq_one_letter_code
_entity_poly.pdbx_strand_id
1 'polypeptide(L)' 'MKSPEGLELATLCIDLGYKLADRVQDLTRDQISFLITALEFRTRLRREIEETEEGATKIIALEE' A
#
# COMPACT_ATOMS: atom_id res chain seq x y z
N MET A 1 -5.83 -8.46 5.43
CA MET A 1 -6.25 -8.47 4.02
C MET A 1 -5.15 -9.11 3.20
N LYS A 2 -5.42 -10.26 2.58
CA LYS A 2 -4.50 -10.91 1.61
C LYS A 2 -5.22 -11.25 0.30
N SER A 3 -6.46 -10.78 0.11
CA SER A 3 -7.17 -10.99 -1.15
C SER A 3 -6.74 -9.90 -2.16
N PRO A 4 -6.60 -10.24 -3.44
CA PRO A 4 -6.26 -9.28 -4.50
C PRO A 4 -7.19 -8.07 -4.53
N GLU A 5 -8.49 -8.29 -4.32
CA GLU A 5 -9.53 -7.26 -4.35
C GLU A 5 -9.36 -6.25 -3.21
N GLY A 6 -8.90 -6.72 -2.04
CA GLY A 6 -8.62 -5.84 -0.91
C GLY A 6 -7.39 -4.95 -1.12
N LEU A 7 -6.40 -5.42 -1.90
CA LEU A 7 -5.22 -4.64 -2.25
C LEU A 7 -5.54 -3.59 -3.32
N GLU A 8 -6.33 -3.95 -4.33
CA GLU A 8 -6.77 -3.01 -5.36
C GLU A 8 -7.58 -1.86 -4.74
N LEU A 9 -8.52 -2.17 -3.84
CA LEU A 9 -9.30 -1.16 -3.14
C LEU A 9 -8.43 -0.27 -2.24
N ALA A 10 -7.41 -0.84 -1.59
CA ALA A 10 -6.45 -0.08 -0.80
C ALA A 10 -5.63 0.90 -1.65
N THR A 11 -5.14 0.47 -2.81
CA THR A 11 -4.45 1.32 -3.78
C THR A 11 -5.34 2.45 -4.26
N LEU A 12 -6.60 2.15 -4.60
CA LEU A 12 -7.57 3.16 -4.98
C LEU A 12 -7.74 4.23 -3.90
N CYS A 13 -7.90 3.82 -2.64
CA CYS A 13 -8.13 4.75 -1.54
C CYS A 13 -6.89 5.59 -1.17
N ILE A 14 -5.71 4.96 -1.10
CA ILE A 14 -4.51 5.61 -0.55
C ILE A 14 -3.71 6.35 -1.64
N ASP A 15 -3.58 5.77 -2.84
CA ASP A 15 -2.79 6.38 -3.92
C ASP A 15 -3.63 7.24 -4.87
N LEU A 16 -4.83 6.77 -5.18
CA LEU A 16 -5.67 7.38 -6.22
C LEU A 16 -6.77 8.29 -5.66
N GLY A 17 -6.79 8.47 -4.33
CA GLY A 17 -7.72 9.36 -3.63
C GLY A 17 -9.18 8.93 -3.72
N TYR A 18 -9.45 7.66 -4.03
CA TYR A 18 -10.80 7.11 -4.02
C TYR A 18 -11.40 7.22 -2.61
N LYS A 19 -12.65 7.68 -2.54
CA LYS A 19 -13.35 7.89 -1.27
C LYS A 19 -14.28 6.73 -0.98
N LEU A 20 -14.13 6.14 0.21
CA LEU A 20 -15.10 5.17 0.74
C LEU A 20 -16.40 5.84 1.22
N ALA A 21 -16.34 7.14 1.54
CA ALA A 21 -17.47 7.95 1.96
C ALA A 21 -17.22 9.44 1.65
N ASP A 22 -18.28 10.22 1.50
CA ASP A 22 -18.19 11.65 1.20
C ASP A 22 -17.62 12.47 2.37
N ARG A 23 -17.92 12.06 3.60
CA ARG A 23 -17.39 12.66 4.83
C ARG A 23 -16.75 11.58 5.70
N VAL A 24 -15.70 11.96 6.43
CA VAL A 24 -14.96 11.04 7.32
C VAL A 24 -15.86 10.45 8.41
N GLN A 25 -16.81 11.23 8.91
CA GLN A 25 -17.78 10.81 9.93
C GLN A 25 -18.79 9.77 9.45
N ASP A 26 -18.92 9.57 8.13
CA ASP A 26 -19.80 8.55 7.54
C ASP A 26 -19.08 7.20 7.37
N LEU A 27 -17.77 7.12 7.68
CA LEU A 27 -17.03 5.87 7.61
C LEU A 27 -17.50 4.89 8.68
N THR A 28 -17.80 3.67 8.25
CA THR A 28 -18.09 2.58 9.18
C THR A 28 -16.81 2.14 9.90
N ARG A 29 -16.97 1.50 11.06
CA ARG A 29 -15.85 0.90 11.80
C ARG A 29 -15.03 -0.06 10.93
N ASP A 30 -15.69 -0.82 10.07
CA ASP A 30 -15.04 -1.80 9.19
C ASP A 30 -14.22 -1.09 8.11
N GLN A 31 -14.74 -0.02 7.51
CA GLN A 31 -14.00 0.81 6.55
C GLN A 31 -12.78 1.47 7.19
N ILE A 32 -12.91 1.97 8.43
CA ILE A 32 -11.77 2.53 9.18
C ILE A 32 -10.72 1.44 9.44
N SER A 33 -11.15 0.27 9.90
CA SER A 33 -10.26 -0.85 10.20
C SER A 33 -9.54 -1.38 8.95
N PHE A 34 -10.25 -1.41 7.81
CA PHE A 34 -9.70 -1.70 6.50
C PHE A 34 -8.59 -0.71 6.12
N LEU A 35 -8.85 0.60 6.23
CA LEU A 35 -7.88 1.64 5.87
C LEU A 35 -6.62 1.59 6.74
N ILE A 36 -6.77 1.36 8.05
CA ILE A 36 -5.63 1.19 8.97
C ILE A 36 -4.79 -0.03 8.56
N THR A 37 -5.44 -1.18 8.35
CA THR A 37 -4.76 -2.41 7.95
C THR A 37 -4.04 -2.24 6.61
N ALA A 38 -4.67 -1.57 5.65
CA ALA A 38 -4.09 -1.26 4.34
C ALA A 38 -2.85 -0.37 4.47
N LEU A 39 -2.91 0.66 5.31
CA LEU A 39 -1.80 1.57 5.55
C LEU A 39 -0.61 0.87 6.23
N GLU A 40 -0.87 0.05 7.24
CA GLU A 40 0.16 -0.76 7.92
C GLU A 40 0.85 -1.71 6.95
N PHE A 41 0.07 -2.43 6.13
CA PHE A 41 0.60 -3.34 5.12
C PHE A 41 1.52 -2.61 4.13
N ARG A 42 1.10 -1.43 3.64
CA ARG A 42 1.92 -0.63 2.74
C ARG A 42 3.19 -0.07 3.38
N THR A 43 3.08 0.38 4.62
CA THR A 43 4.24 0.86 5.38
C THR A 43 5.27 -0.26 5.55
N ARG A 44 4.79 -1.48 5.82
CA ARG A 44 5.63 -2.67 5.89
C ARG A 44 6.28 -3.00 4.54
N LEU A 45 5.50 -3.07 3.45
CA LEU A 45 6.06 -3.32 2.12
C LEU A 45 7.11 -2.28 1.74
N ARG A 46 6.87 -1.01 2.04
CA ARG A 46 7.84 0.05 1.77
C ARG A 46 9.17 -0.17 2.52
N ARG A 47 9.11 -0.56 3.80
CA ARG A 47 10.31 -0.93 4.56
C ARG A 47 11.02 -2.14 3.97
N GLU A 48 10.28 -3.18 3.60
CA GLU A 48 10.85 -4.37 2.96
C GLU A 48 11.54 -4.02 1.63
N ILE A 49 10.97 -3.09 0.83
CA ILE A 49 11.59 -2.59 -0.40
C ILE A 49 12.85 -1.77 -0.09
N GLU A 50 12.80 -0.83 0.85
CA GLU A 50 13.95 0.00 1.25
C GLU A 50 15.11 -0.88 1.78
N GLU A 51 14.82 -1.89 2.61
CA GLU A 51 15.80 -2.88 3.10
C GLU A 51 16.35 -3.76 1.97
N THR A 52 15.52 -4.09 0.96
CA THR A 52 15.97 -4.84 -0.22
C THR A 52 16.86 -4.00 -1.13
N GLU A 53 16.60 -2.70 -1.26
CA GLU A 53 17.42 -1.76 -2.02
C GLU A 53 18.80 -1.54 -1.38
N GLU A 54 18.90 -1.48 -0.04
CA GLU A 54 20.19 -1.42 0.67
C GLU A 54 21.02 -2.70 0.52
N GLY A 55 20.39 -3.84 0.26
CA GLY A 55 21.05 -5.14 0.04
C GLY A 55 21.24 -5.54 -1.43
N ALA A 56 20.71 -4.79 -2.39
CA ALA A 56 20.71 -5.17 -3.80
C ALA A 56 22.01 -4.76 -4.52
N THR A 57 22.85 -5.74 -4.86
CA THR A 57 23.96 -5.55 -5.80
C THR A 57 23.41 -5.08 -7.15
N LYS A 58 23.66 -3.82 -7.49
CA LYS A 58 23.36 -3.23 -8.80
C LYS A 58 24.20 -3.95 -9.87
N ILE A 59 23.60 -4.87 -10.64
CA ILE A 59 24.26 -5.43 -11.83
C ILE A 59 24.18 -4.35 -12.92
N ILE A 60 25.28 -3.62 -13.08
CA ILE A 60 25.44 -2.67 -14.19
C ILE A 60 25.90 -3.49 -15.39
N ALA A 61 24.98 -3.78 -16.31
CA ALA A 61 25.36 -4.30 -17.62
C ALA A 61 25.97 -3.15 -18.43
N LEU A 62 27.28 -3.21 -18.66
CA LEU A 62 27.95 -2.42 -19.69
C LEU A 62 27.70 -3.12 -21.03
N GLU A 63 26.93 -2.50 -21.92
CA GLU A 63 26.91 -2.90 -23.32
C GLU A 63 28.15 -2.31 -24.01
N GLU A 64 28.93 -3.18 -24.68
CA GLU A 64 30.11 -2.86 -25.50
C GLU A 64 29.75 -2.31 -26.89
#